data_AF-A0A329SVZ0-F1
#
_entry.id   AF-A0A329SVZ0-F1
#
_cell.length_a   1.000
_cell.length_b   1.000
_cell.length_c   1.000
_cell.angle_alpha   90.00
_cell.angle_beta   90.00
_cell.angle_gamma   90.00
#
_symmetry.space_group_name_H-M   'P 1'
#
loop_
_entity.id
_entity.type
_entity.pdbx_description
1 polymer ?
#
loop_
_entity_poly.entity_id
_entity_poly.type
_entity_poly.pdbx_seq_one_letter_code
_entity_poly.pdbx_strand_id
1 'polypeptide(L)'
;MGWPGRDVNGVQSRRRLSHVDQKEMLEEEIRLLESGVAVCKTRGLPPHLIVEDDPILRPIAVKLAALMHEKQLQQNHVAKIQSTLSRCLIDQPYYPLYTRICLPKDWNERRNTLLAIRKSKQRIRLCHVAIAPC
;
A
#
# COMPACT_ATOMS: atom_id res chain seq x y z
N MET A 1 4.53 74.59 12.71
CA MET A 1 5.49 73.48 12.93
C MET A 1 5.74 72.84 11.56
N GLY A 2 6.53 73.38 10.65
CA GLY A 2 7.97 73.61 10.75
C GLY A 2 8.72 72.51 10.00
N TRP A 3 8.51 72.40 8.68
CA TRP A 3 9.28 71.49 7.81
C TRP A 3 10.65 72.12 7.53
N PRO A 4 11.79 71.41 7.71
CA PRO A 4 13.05 71.87 7.17
C PRO A 4 13.26 71.25 5.78
N GLY A 5 13.29 72.11 4.76
CA GLY A 5 13.74 71.74 3.43
C GLY A 5 15.21 71.30 3.43
N ARG A 6 15.54 70.42 2.48
CA ARG A 6 16.91 70.21 2.01
C ARG A 6 16.89 69.74 0.55
N ASP A 7 17.24 70.69 -0.30
CA ASP A 7 18.23 70.61 -1.37
C ASP A 7 18.03 69.59 -2.50
N VAL A 8 17.48 70.13 -3.60
CA VAL A 8 18.07 70.23 -4.94
C VAL A 8 19.02 69.08 -5.35
N ASN A 9 18.53 68.23 -6.26
CA ASN A 9 19.27 67.55 -7.33
C ASN A 9 20.68 67.05 -6.98
N GLY A 10 20.75 65.98 -6.19
CA GLY A 10 21.88 65.05 -6.25
C GLY A 10 21.71 64.11 -7.43
N VAL A 11 22.18 64.50 -8.62
CA VAL A 11 22.46 63.54 -9.71
C VAL A 11 23.54 62.60 -9.19
N GLN A 12 23.14 61.51 -8.53
CA GLN A 12 24.01 60.38 -8.33
C GLN A 12 24.25 59.77 -9.69
N SER A 13 25.30 60.25 -10.37
CA SER A 13 25.92 59.53 -11.46
C SER A 13 26.14 58.09 -10.98
N ARG A 14 25.27 57.18 -11.44
CA ARG A 14 25.53 55.74 -11.36
C ARG A 14 26.87 55.55 -12.04
N ARG A 15 27.94 55.38 -11.26
CA ARG A 15 29.22 54.92 -11.78
C ARG A 15 28.88 53.62 -12.50
N ARG A 16 28.98 53.61 -13.83
CA ARG A 16 28.88 52.38 -14.59
C ARG A 16 30.02 51.51 -14.07
N LEU A 17 29.68 50.39 -13.42
CA LEU A 17 30.66 49.40 -12.99
C LEU A 17 31.54 49.04 -14.20
N SER A 18 32.84 48.94 -13.96
CA SER A 18 33.74 48.48 -15.02
C SER A 18 33.30 47.09 -15.45
N HIS A 19 33.48 46.75 -16.72
CA HIS A 19 33.17 45.42 -17.23
C HIS A 19 33.85 44.30 -16.40
N VAL A 20 35.03 44.59 -15.83
CA VAL A 20 35.75 43.69 -14.92
C VAL A 20 34.98 43.47 -13.62
N ASP A 21 34.51 44.55 -12.99
CA ASP A 21 33.73 44.48 -11.74
C ASP A 21 32.39 43.75 -11.94
N GLN A 22 31.76 43.92 -13.12
CA GLN A 22 30.53 43.21 -13.48
C GLN A 22 30.78 41.72 -13.68
N LYS A 23 31.91 41.36 -14.31
CA LYS A 23 32.30 39.97 -14.51
C LYS A 23 32.57 39.28 -13.16
N GLU A 24 33.28 39.94 -12.26
CA GLU A 24 33.60 39.40 -10.93
C GLU A 24 32.33 39.20 -10.09
N MET A 25 31.38 40.14 -10.14
CA MET A 25 30.06 39.96 -9.51
C MET A 25 29.30 38.75 -10.05
N LEU A 26 29.28 38.56 -11.38
CA LEU A 26 28.58 37.44 -12.00
C LEU A 26 29.24 36.10 -11.67
N GLU A 27 30.57 36.05 -11.60
CA GLU A 27 31.31 34.86 -11.19
C GLU A 27 31.03 34.50 -9.72
N GLU A 28 30.95 35.49 -8.85
CA GLU A 28 30.59 35.33 -7.45
C GLU A 28 29.14 34.81 -7.30
N GLU A 29 28.22 35.37 -8.09
CA GLU A 29 26.81 34.97 -8.09
C GLU A 29 26.62 33.55 -8.63
N ILE A 30 27.32 33.17 -9.71
CA ILE A 30 27.34 31.79 -10.20
C ILE A 30 27.83 30.84 -9.10
N ARG A 31 28.93 31.18 -8.42
CA ARG A 31 29.49 30.35 -7.34
C ARG A 31 28.50 30.18 -6.19
N LEU A 32 27.80 31.24 -5.80
CA LEU A 32 26.77 31.20 -4.77
C LEU A 32 25.58 30.35 -5.21
N LEU A 33 25.11 30.52 -6.45
CA LEU A 33 24.00 29.75 -7.00
C LEU A 33 24.34 28.26 -7.12
N GLU A 34 25.54 27.91 -7.56
CA GLU A 34 26.01 26.52 -7.62
C GLU A 34 26.05 25.88 -6.23
N SER A 35 26.54 26.62 -5.23
CA SER A 35 26.53 26.17 -3.83
C SER A 35 25.11 25.98 -3.31
N GLY A 36 24.19 26.89 -3.65
CA GLY A 36 22.78 26.82 -3.29
C GLY A 36 22.08 25.63 -3.93
N VAL A 37 22.35 25.36 -5.22
CA VAL A 37 21.82 24.21 -5.95
C VAL A 37 22.33 22.90 -5.34
N ALA A 38 23.60 22.81 -4.93
CA ALA A 38 24.13 21.62 -4.26
C ALA A 38 23.43 21.35 -2.91
N VAL A 39 23.16 22.40 -2.14
CA VAL A 39 22.41 22.29 -0.87
C VAL A 39 20.94 21.93 -1.11
N CYS A 40 20.30 22.52 -2.12
CA CYS A 40 18.91 22.22 -2.47
C CYS A 40 18.74 20.78 -2.99
N LYS A 41 19.69 20.28 -3.79
CA LYS A 41 19.72 18.89 -4.25
C LYS A 41 19.80 17.89 -3.09
N THR A 42 20.50 18.24 -2.02
CA THR A 42 20.70 17.36 -0.86
C THR A 42 19.61 17.49 0.21
N ARG A 43 18.95 18.64 0.35
CA ARG A 43 17.92 18.89 1.39
C ARG A 43 16.46 18.90 0.91
N GLY A 44 16.21 19.03 -0.40
CA GLY A 44 14.87 19.37 -0.92
C GLY A 44 14.10 18.24 -1.61
N LEU A 45 14.72 17.09 -1.90
CA LEU A 45 14.02 16.03 -2.61
C LEU A 45 13.12 15.24 -1.65
N PRO A 46 11.85 14.99 -2.01
CA PRO A 46 11.00 14.05 -1.32
C PRO A 46 11.72 12.69 -1.15
N PRO A 47 11.54 11.99 -0.02
CA PRO A 47 12.22 10.71 0.26
C PRO A 47 12.07 9.66 -0.86
N HIS A 48 10.96 9.69 -1.59
CA HIS A 48 10.72 8.80 -2.72
C HIS A 48 11.60 9.11 -3.95
N LEU A 49 11.94 10.39 -4.21
CA LEU A 49 12.83 10.76 -5.32
C LEU A 49 14.30 10.52 -4.97
N ILE A 50 14.68 10.73 -3.71
CA ILE A 50 16.01 10.38 -3.20
C ILE A 50 16.30 8.89 -3.40
N VAL A 51 15.29 8.04 -3.16
CA VAL A 51 15.41 6.58 -3.29
C VAL A 51 15.47 6.13 -4.75
N GLU A 52 14.85 6.84 -5.70
CA GLU A 52 14.90 6.51 -7.13
C GLU A 52 16.24 6.91 -7.78
N ASP A 53 16.84 8.01 -7.33
CA ASP A 53 18.10 8.52 -7.87
C ASP A 53 19.35 7.86 -7.24
N ASP A 54 19.21 7.23 -6.07
CA ASP A 54 20.30 6.55 -5.38
C ASP A 54 20.50 5.10 -5.92
N PRO A 55 21.68 4.79 -6.50
CA PRO A 55 21.96 3.48 -7.10
C PRO A 55 21.98 2.32 -6.08
N ILE A 56 22.13 2.60 -4.79
CA ILE A 56 22.12 1.62 -3.70
C ILE A 56 20.70 1.43 -3.17
N LEU A 57 19.93 2.51 -3.01
CA LEU A 57 18.58 2.44 -2.43
C LEU A 57 17.53 1.97 -3.44
N ARG A 58 17.67 2.33 -4.73
CA ARG A 58 16.71 1.97 -5.77
C ARG A 58 16.47 0.45 -5.88
N PRO A 59 17.51 -0.41 -5.96
CA PRO A 59 17.30 -1.86 -5.98
C PRO A 59 16.58 -2.40 -4.74
N ILE A 60 16.85 -1.80 -3.56
CA ILE A 60 16.22 -2.19 -2.30
C ILE A 60 14.73 -1.82 -2.31
N ALA A 61 14.39 -0.63 -2.79
CA ALA A 61 13.02 -0.16 -2.89
C ALA A 61 12.19 -0.99 -3.88
N VAL A 62 12.76 -1.32 -5.05
CA VAL A 62 12.12 -2.21 -6.03
C VAL A 62 11.88 -3.59 -5.42
N LYS A 63 12.88 -4.16 -4.73
CA LYS A 63 12.73 -5.46 -4.07
C LYS A 63 11.66 -5.41 -2.98
N LEU A 64 11.61 -4.34 -2.19
CA LEU A 64 10.59 -4.15 -1.17
C LEU A 64 9.19 -4.09 -1.79
N ALA A 65 9.01 -3.30 -2.85
CA ALA A 65 7.74 -3.19 -3.56
C ALA A 65 7.27 -4.55 -4.12
N ALA A 66 8.17 -5.32 -4.72
CA ALA A 66 7.87 -6.67 -5.20
C ALA A 66 7.46 -7.60 -4.05
N LEU A 67 8.19 -7.60 -2.93
CA LEU A 67 7.84 -8.41 -1.76
C LEU A 67 6.50 -8.01 -1.14
N MET A 68 6.19 -6.71 -1.12
CA MET A 68 4.89 -6.21 -0.65
C MET A 68 3.75 -6.67 -1.57
N HIS A 69 3.96 -6.64 -2.89
CA HIS A 69 2.98 -7.15 -3.85
C HIS A 69 2.72 -8.65 -3.65
N GLU A 70 3.79 -9.46 -3.52
CA GLU A 70 3.67 -10.90 -3.27
C GLU A 70 2.96 -11.19 -1.94
N LYS A 71 3.29 -10.45 -0.88
CA LYS A 71 2.59 -10.55 0.40
C LYS A 71 1.09 -10.26 0.24
N GLN A 72 0.73 -9.22 -0.50
CA GLN A 72 -0.67 -8.87 -0.73
C GLN A 72 -1.39 -9.98 -1.50
N LEU A 73 -0.73 -10.56 -2.51
CA LEU A 73 -1.28 -11.67 -3.28
C LEU A 73 -1.53 -12.91 -2.40
N GLN A 74 -0.57 -13.25 -1.54
CA GLN A 74 -0.70 -14.34 -0.58
C GLN A 74 -1.84 -14.09 0.41
N GLN A 75 -1.95 -12.87 0.94
CA GLN A 75 -3.04 -12.50 1.85
C GLN A 75 -4.41 -12.59 1.16
N ASN A 76 -4.53 -12.12 -0.08
CA ASN A 76 -5.74 -12.25 -0.87
C ASN A 76 -6.12 -13.71 -1.12
N HIS A 77 -5.13 -14.57 -1.38
CA HIS A 77 -5.35 -16.00 -1.56
C HIS A 77 -5.85 -16.66 -0.27
N VAL A 78 -5.24 -16.34 0.87
CA VAL A 78 -5.69 -16.82 2.19
C VAL A 78 -7.12 -16.32 2.48
N ALA A 79 -7.40 -15.04 2.24
CA ALA A 79 -8.73 -14.46 2.43
C ALA A 79 -9.78 -15.14 1.53
N LYS A 80 -9.42 -15.45 0.28
CA LYS A 80 -10.29 -16.21 -0.64
C LYS A 80 -10.61 -17.60 -0.10
N ILE A 81 -9.59 -18.35 0.33
CA ILE A 81 -9.79 -19.67 0.94
C ILE A 81 -10.65 -19.56 2.20
N GLN A 82 -10.34 -18.61 3.09
CA GLN A 82 -11.09 -18.40 4.33
C GLN A 82 -12.55 -18.03 4.05
N SER A 83 -12.82 -17.18 3.07
CA SER A 83 -14.18 -16.83 2.65
C SER A 83 -14.94 -18.04 2.10
N THR A 84 -14.30 -18.85 1.26
CA THR A 84 -14.91 -20.08 0.74
C THR A 84 -15.18 -21.09 1.85
N LEU A 85 -14.21 -21.30 2.76
CA LEU A 85 -14.38 -22.20 3.91
C LEU A 85 -15.48 -21.72 4.84
N SER A 86 -15.54 -20.42 5.13
CA SER A 86 -16.60 -19.83 5.95
C SER A 86 -17.98 -20.08 5.34
N ARG A 87 -18.13 -19.88 4.02
CA ARG A 87 -19.36 -20.20 3.30
C ARG A 87 -19.71 -21.69 3.44
N CYS A 88 -18.77 -22.59 3.17
CA CYS A 88 -18.98 -24.04 3.28
C CYS A 88 -19.34 -24.48 4.71
N LEU A 89 -18.76 -23.86 5.74
CA LEU A 89 -19.05 -24.18 7.14
C LEU A 89 -20.42 -23.64 7.58
N ILE A 90 -20.82 -22.45 7.11
CA ILE A 90 -22.16 -21.90 7.36
C ILE A 90 -23.22 -22.76 6.65
N ASP A 91 -22.92 -23.20 5.44
CA ASP A 91 -23.82 -24.01 4.62
C ASP A 91 -23.80 -25.50 5.02
N GLN A 92 -22.95 -25.92 5.97
CA GLN A 92 -22.99 -27.27 6.56
C GLN A 92 -24.16 -27.36 7.54
N PRO A 93 -25.28 -28.03 7.21
CA PRO A 93 -26.45 -28.08 8.07
C PRO A 93 -26.31 -29.13 9.19
N TYR A 94 -25.15 -29.77 9.34
CA TYR A 94 -25.05 -31.01 10.12
C TYR A 94 -23.62 -31.29 10.60
N TYR A 95 -23.28 -30.88 11.83
CA TYR A 95 -22.07 -31.36 12.51
C TYR A 95 -22.33 -32.75 13.10
N PRO A 96 -21.81 -33.84 12.50
CA PRO A 96 -22.19 -35.20 12.87
C PRO A 96 -21.73 -35.60 14.28
N LEU A 97 -20.77 -34.88 14.87
CA LEU A 97 -20.23 -35.15 16.21
C LEU A 97 -21.02 -34.45 17.32
N TYR A 98 -21.83 -33.43 17.01
CA TYR A 98 -22.58 -32.64 18.00
C TYR A 98 -24.08 -32.94 18.03
N THR A 99 -24.63 -33.57 16.98
CA THR A 99 -26.03 -34.02 16.99
C THR A 99 -26.20 -35.32 17.77
N ARG A 100 -26.89 -35.25 18.91
CA ARG A 100 -27.42 -36.44 19.59
C ARG A 100 -28.44 -37.11 18.67
N ILE A 101 -28.16 -38.34 18.24
CA ILE A 101 -29.11 -39.14 17.47
C ILE A 101 -29.99 -39.89 18.46
N CYS A 102 -31.25 -39.48 18.59
CA CYS A 102 -32.25 -40.23 19.35
C CYS A 102 -32.79 -41.35 18.46
N LEU A 103 -32.52 -42.61 18.84
CA LEU A 103 -33.03 -43.77 18.12
C LEU A 103 -34.28 -44.32 18.81
N PRO A 104 -35.37 -44.62 18.07
CA PRO A 104 -36.54 -45.25 18.64
C PRO A 104 -36.23 -46.68 19.13
N LYS A 105 -37.03 -47.16 20.08
CA LYS A 105 -36.90 -48.51 20.64
C LYS A 105 -37.31 -49.59 19.63
N ASP A 106 -38.32 -49.30 18.81
CA ASP A 106 -38.77 -50.20 17.75
C ASP A 106 -37.70 -50.42 16.68
N TRP A 107 -37.57 -51.67 16.24
CA TRP A 107 -36.53 -52.08 15.29
C TRP A 107 -36.74 -51.51 13.89
N ASN A 108 -37.98 -51.54 13.38
CA ASN A 108 -38.29 -51.09 12.04
C ASN A 108 -38.18 -49.56 11.94
N GLU A 109 -38.69 -48.84 12.93
CA GLU A 109 -38.55 -47.38 13.01
C GLU A 109 -37.09 -46.94 13.14
N ARG A 110 -36.29 -47.69 13.91
CA ARG A 110 -34.85 -47.41 14.05
C ARG A 110 -34.13 -47.58 12.72
N ARG A 111 -34.40 -48.69 12.03
CA ARG A 111 -33.82 -48.97 10.71
C ARG A 111 -34.18 -47.87 9.71
N ASN A 112 -35.44 -47.46 9.68
CA ASN A 112 -35.91 -46.41 8.78
C ASN A 112 -35.26 -45.06 9.08
N THR A 113 -35.18 -44.68 10.36
CA THR A 113 -34.49 -43.46 10.81
C THR A 113 -33.01 -43.46 10.40
N LEU A 114 -32.31 -44.58 10.60
CA LEU A 114 -30.90 -44.70 10.22
C LEU A 114 -30.69 -44.64 8.70
N LEU A 115 -31.58 -45.25 7.91
CA LEU A 115 -31.55 -45.17 6.45
C LEU A 115 -31.83 -43.74 5.95
N ALA A 116 -32.75 -43.02 6.57
CA ALA A 116 -33.02 -41.62 6.27
C ALA A 116 -31.78 -40.75 6.55
N ILE A 117 -31.17 -40.88 7.73
CA ILE A 117 -29.93 -40.18 8.09
C ILE A 117 -28.81 -40.51 7.10
N ARG A 118 -28.65 -41.79 6.72
CA ARG A 118 -27.65 -42.21 5.72
C ARG A 118 -27.87 -41.53 4.36
N LYS A 119 -29.12 -41.51 3.87
CA LYS A 119 -29.47 -40.84 2.61
C LYS A 119 -29.18 -39.34 2.67
N SER A 120 -29.54 -38.67 3.77
CA SER A 120 -29.24 -37.25 3.98
C SER A 120 -27.73 -36.99 3.99
N LYS A 121 -26.94 -37.81 4.70
CA LYS A 121 -25.47 -37.73 4.68
C LYS A 121 -24.88 -37.95 3.29
N GLN A 122 -25.44 -38.89 2.53
CA GLN A 122 -24.99 -39.17 1.16
C GLN A 122 -25.29 -37.99 0.22
N ARG A 123 -26.46 -37.35 0.36
CA ARG A 123 -26.79 -36.11 -0.39
C ARG A 123 -25.85 -34.97 -0.04
N ILE A 124 -25.59 -34.72 1.24
CA ILE A 124 -24.66 -33.66 1.68
C ILE A 124 -23.26 -33.91 1.12
N ARG A 125 -22.76 -35.16 1.16
CA ARG A 125 -21.46 -35.53 0.55
C ARG A 125 -21.44 -35.25 -0.95
N LEU A 126 -22.48 -35.62 -1.69
CA LEU A 126 -22.57 -35.40 -3.13
C LEU A 126 -22.61 -33.90 -3.47
N CYS A 127 -23.31 -33.08 -2.67
CA CYS A 127 -23.30 -31.64 -2.82
C CYS A 127 -21.93 -31.01 -2.50
N HIS A 128 -21.19 -31.51 -1.49
CA HIS A 128 -19.83 -31.06 -1.22
C HIS A 128 -18.83 -31.43 -2.33
N VAL A 129 -19.00 -32.57 -2.99
CA VAL A 129 -18.15 -32.96 -4.14
C VAL A 129 -18.48 -32.13 -5.39
N ALA A 130 -19.73 -31.69 -5.55
CA ALA A 130 -20.15 -30.84 -6.68
C ALA A 130 -19.71 -29.36 -6.55
N ILE A 131 -19.20 -28.93 -5.39
CA ILE A 131 -18.64 -27.58 -5.16
C ILE A 131 -17.09 -27.66 -5.07
N ALA A 132 -16.47 -28.67 -5.68
CA ALA A 132 -15.07 -28.60 -6.05
C ALA A 132 -15.00 -27.99 -7.47
N PRO A 133 -14.68 -26.69 -7.64
CA PRO A 133 -14.29 -26.21 -8.95
C PRO A 133 -12.95 -26.89 -9.32
N CYS A 134 -12.79 -27.17 -10.60
CA CYS A 134 -11.59 -27.70 -11.24
C CYS A 134 -10.28 -27.11 -10.69
#